data_AF-A0A661XD14-F1
#
_entry.id   AF-A0A661XD14-F1
#
_cell.length_a   1.000
_cell.length_b   1.000
_cell.length_c   1.000
_cell.angle_alpha   90.00
_cell.angle_beta   90.00
_cell.angle_gamma   90.00
#
_symmetry.space_group_name_H-M   'P 1'
#
loop_
_entity.id
_entity.type
_entity.pdbx_description
1 polymer ?
#
loop_
_entity_poly.entity_id
_entity_poly.type
_entity_poly.pdbx_seq_one_letter_code
_entity_poly.pdbx_strand_id
1 'polypeptide(L)'
;MRGKSFFDYLSDPAYLIFEREWDRDKVSFYETIFTLGNGYVGIRGVLDENPTFAHPGTYFVGVYDSVGTHVPEIVNAPNPINFSIFYGGEKVSVENMDVISHRRILDIRKGILYRKTEFLSSFKKKILFSSLRFLSMKNPHLL
;
A
#
# COMPACT_ATOMS: atom_id res chain seq x y z
N MET A 1 26.04 0.29 13.87
CA MET A 1 25.93 1.14 12.66
C MET A 1 24.46 1.21 12.27
N ARG A 2 23.85 2.40 12.18
CA ARG A 2 22.48 2.52 11.66
C ARG A 2 22.57 2.36 10.15
N GLY A 3 22.06 1.25 9.60
CA GLY A 3 21.95 1.08 8.16
C GLY A 3 21.03 2.13 7.56
N LYS A 4 21.26 2.50 6.29
CA LYS A 4 20.38 3.44 5.58
C LYS A 4 18.94 2.92 5.58
N SER A 5 17.99 3.78 5.86
CA SER A 5 16.56 3.51 5.80
C SER A 5 15.97 3.98 4.47
N PHE A 6 14.85 3.41 4.04
CA PHE A 6 14.13 3.91 2.85
C PHE A 6 13.78 5.41 2.96
N PHE A 7 13.56 5.89 4.18
CA PHE A 7 13.25 7.29 4.46
C PHE A 7 14.42 8.25 4.24
N ASP A 8 15.65 7.75 4.11
CA ASP A 8 16.82 8.58 3.80
C ASP A 8 16.82 9.06 2.34
N TYR A 9 15.95 8.47 1.50
CA TYR A 9 15.83 8.76 0.08
C TYR A 9 14.55 9.53 -0.26
N LEU A 10 13.86 10.11 0.72
CA LEU A 10 12.69 10.94 0.44
C LEU A 10 13.07 12.21 -0.33
N SER A 11 12.16 12.66 -1.19
CA SER A 11 12.24 14.00 -1.78
C SER A 11 12.03 15.10 -0.73
N ASP A 12 12.12 16.35 -1.19
CA ASP A 12 11.80 17.52 -0.39
C ASP A 12 10.38 17.39 0.24
N PRO A 13 10.19 17.80 1.52
CA PRO A 13 8.91 17.68 2.20
C PRO A 13 7.69 18.27 1.47
N ALA A 14 7.88 19.27 0.60
CA ALA A 14 6.82 19.85 -0.21
C ALA A 14 6.17 18.84 -1.19
N TYR A 15 6.83 17.72 -1.47
CA TYR A 15 6.35 16.65 -2.35
C TYR A 15 5.86 15.40 -1.58
N LEU A 16 5.74 15.48 -0.25
CA LEU A 16 5.44 14.32 0.57
C LEU A 16 4.03 14.43 1.15
N ILE A 17 3.21 13.39 0.91
CA ILE A 17 1.90 13.22 1.55
C ILE A 17 2.04 12.14 2.62
N PHE A 18 1.56 12.42 3.83
CA PHE A 18 1.79 11.57 5.00
C PHE A 18 0.49 10.99 5.56
N GLU A 19 0.57 9.72 5.95
CA GLU A 19 -0.23 9.14 7.02
C GLU A 19 0.70 8.87 8.19
N ARG A 20 0.42 9.47 9.35
CA ARG A 20 1.36 9.49 10.49
C ARG A 20 1.04 8.48 11.57
N GLU A 21 -0.18 7.98 11.57
CA GLU A 21 -0.75 7.15 12.62
C GLU A 21 -1.70 6.14 11.98
N TRP A 22 -1.91 5.04 12.67
CA TRP A 22 -2.87 4.03 12.25
C TRP A 22 -4.27 4.44 12.71
N ASP A 23 -5.20 4.50 11.76
CA ASP A 23 -6.60 4.82 12.00
C ASP A 23 -7.45 3.97 11.04
N ARG A 24 -8.19 3.01 11.61
CA ARG A 24 -8.98 2.05 10.83
C ARG A 24 -10.02 2.75 9.95
N ASP A 25 -10.60 3.84 10.43
CA ASP A 25 -11.67 4.55 9.72
C ASP A 25 -11.15 5.34 8.52
N LYS A 26 -9.83 5.55 8.43
CA LYS A 26 -9.17 6.24 7.31
C LYS A 26 -8.57 5.32 6.26
N VAL A 27 -8.75 4.00 6.37
CA VAL A 27 -8.17 3.04 5.43
C VAL A 27 -8.59 3.34 3.99
N SER A 28 -9.90 3.43 3.73
CA SER A 28 -10.42 3.71 2.38
C SER A 28 -9.99 5.09 1.83
N PHE A 29 -9.86 6.09 2.72
CA PHE A 29 -9.34 7.42 2.38
C PHE A 29 -7.89 7.31 1.87
N TYR A 30 -7.00 6.69 2.64
CA TYR A 30 -5.59 6.59 2.25
C TYR A 30 -5.34 5.61 1.13
N GLU A 31 -6.15 4.57 0.96
CA GLU A 31 -6.11 3.73 -0.24
C GLU A 31 -6.32 4.54 -1.51
N THR A 32 -7.20 5.55 -1.46
CA THR A 32 -7.44 6.46 -2.58
C THR A 32 -6.28 7.44 -2.73
N ILE A 33 -5.93 8.16 -1.67
CA ILE A 33 -4.87 9.20 -1.69
C ILE A 33 -3.50 8.62 -2.06
N PHE A 34 -3.21 7.37 -1.69
CA PHE A 34 -1.94 6.70 -2.00
C PHE A 34 -2.00 5.76 -3.21
N THR A 35 -3.00 5.94 -4.08
CA THR A 35 -3.05 5.23 -5.37
C THR A 35 -1.82 5.57 -6.20
N LEU A 36 -1.18 4.54 -6.73
CA LEU A 36 -0.08 4.66 -7.69
C LEU A 36 -0.61 4.47 -9.10
N GLY A 37 -0.01 5.14 -10.08
CA GLY A 37 -0.34 4.95 -11.48
C GLY A 37 0.79 5.36 -12.40
N ASN A 38 0.87 4.74 -13.58
CA ASN A 38 1.86 5.07 -14.62
C ASN A 38 1.21 5.42 -15.98
N GLY A 39 -0.09 5.68 -15.99
CA GLY A 39 -0.88 5.96 -17.20
C GLY A 39 -1.37 4.72 -17.94
N TYR A 40 -0.84 3.53 -17.65
CA TYR A 40 -1.36 2.25 -18.16
C TYR A 40 -2.09 1.45 -17.08
N VAL A 41 -1.47 1.32 -15.91
CA VAL A 41 -2.03 0.62 -14.74
C VAL A 41 -2.15 1.59 -13.57
N GLY A 42 -3.23 1.44 -12.80
CA GLY A 42 -3.45 2.11 -11.52
C GLY A 42 -3.68 1.06 -10.43
N ILE A 43 -3.01 1.21 -9.29
CA ILE A 43 -3.16 0.31 -8.13
C ILE A 43 -3.44 1.16 -6.90
N ARG A 44 -4.56 0.87 -6.23
CA ARG A 44 -4.94 1.54 -4.97
C ARG A 44 -3.86 1.36 -3.90
N GLY A 45 -3.75 2.36 -3.04
CA GLY A 45 -2.80 2.42 -1.94
C GLY A 45 -3.07 1.43 -0.80
N VAL A 46 -3.50 0.19 -1.06
CA VAL A 46 -3.83 -0.80 0.00
C VAL A 46 -2.63 -1.18 0.86
N LEU A 47 -2.89 -1.61 2.09
CA LEU A 47 -1.84 -2.20 2.92
C LEU A 47 -1.38 -3.53 2.33
N ASP A 48 -0.08 -3.83 2.44
CA ASP A 48 0.56 -4.98 1.76
C ASP A 48 0.01 -6.33 2.22
N GLU A 49 -0.44 -6.42 3.48
CA GLU A 49 -1.06 -7.60 4.08
C GLU A 49 -2.53 -7.83 3.64
N ASN A 50 -3.11 -6.88 2.89
CA ASN A 50 -4.49 -6.87 2.40
C ASN A 50 -5.53 -7.27 3.47
N PRO A 51 -5.81 -6.40 4.47
CA PRO A 51 -6.75 -6.73 5.53
C PRO A 51 -8.17 -6.89 4.99
N THR A 52 -9.05 -7.58 5.73
CA THR A 52 -10.41 -7.93 5.28
C THR A 52 -11.30 -6.71 4.97
N PHE A 53 -10.99 -5.57 5.57
CA PHE A 53 -11.70 -4.29 5.35
C PHE A 53 -11.03 -3.41 4.29
N ALA A 54 -9.98 -3.87 3.61
CA ALA A 54 -9.37 -3.14 2.51
C ALA A 54 -10.23 -3.22 1.24
N HIS A 55 -10.09 -2.21 0.38
CA HIS A 55 -10.69 -2.20 -0.95
C HIS A 55 -9.58 -2.21 -2.02
N PRO A 56 -8.99 -3.38 -2.32
CA PRO A 56 -7.99 -3.48 -3.38
C PRO A 56 -8.61 -3.15 -4.73
N GLY A 57 -7.87 -2.34 -5.49
CA GLY A 57 -8.24 -1.91 -6.83
C GLY A 57 -7.02 -1.96 -7.73
N THR A 58 -7.07 -2.79 -8.77
CA THR A 58 -6.06 -2.84 -9.84
C THR A 58 -6.76 -2.62 -11.16
N TYR A 59 -6.39 -1.56 -11.85
CA TYR A 59 -7.12 -1.10 -13.03
C TYR A 59 -6.16 -0.93 -14.19
N PHE A 60 -6.53 -1.45 -15.35
CA PHE A 60 -5.77 -1.31 -16.58
C PHE A 60 -6.56 -0.45 -17.58
N VAL A 61 -5.87 0.48 -18.22
CA VAL A 61 -6.47 1.25 -19.33
C VAL A 61 -6.92 0.28 -20.42
N GLY A 62 -8.16 0.45 -20.88
CA GLY A 62 -8.74 -0.35 -21.96
C GLY A 62 -9.41 -1.66 -21.52
N VAL A 63 -9.38 -2.00 -20.22
CA VAL A 63 -10.03 -3.21 -19.71
C VAL A 63 -11.35 -2.83 -19.03
N TYR A 64 -12.44 -3.02 -19.77
CA TYR A 64 -13.81 -2.70 -19.35
C TYR A 64 -14.71 -3.92 -19.51
N ASP A 65 -15.76 -3.99 -18.70
CA ASP A 65 -16.81 -4.99 -18.81
C ASP A 65 -18.17 -4.37 -18.43
N SER A 66 -19.25 -5.02 -18.83
CA SER A 66 -20.64 -4.58 -18.56
C SER A 66 -21.46 -5.64 -17.82
N VAL A 67 -20.83 -6.67 -17.26
CA VAL A 67 -21.55 -7.66 -16.46
C VAL A 67 -22.18 -6.99 -15.25
N GLY A 68 -23.51 -7.03 -15.19
CA GLY A 68 -24.30 -6.46 -14.10
C GLY A 68 -24.62 -4.97 -14.22
N THR A 69 -24.21 -4.30 -15.30
CA THR A 69 -24.46 -2.87 -15.53
C THR A 69 -24.88 -2.58 -16.97
N HIS A 70 -25.56 -1.45 -17.21
CA HIS A 70 -25.92 -1.02 -18.57
C HIS A 70 -24.81 -0.23 -19.28
N VAL A 71 -23.78 0.18 -18.54
CA VAL A 71 -22.67 1.01 -19.02
C VAL A 71 -21.36 0.30 -18.71
N PRO A 72 -20.43 0.16 -19.68
CA PRO A 72 -19.14 -0.45 -19.41
C PRO A 72 -18.38 0.28 -18.29
N GLU A 73 -17.91 -0.48 -17.31
CA GLU A 73 -17.11 0.01 -16.18
C GLU A 73 -15.70 -0.57 -16.24
N ILE A 74 -14.73 0.15 -15.68
CA ILE A 74 -13.35 -0.34 -15.62
C ILE A 74 -13.29 -1.56 -14.70
N VAL A 75 -12.68 -2.65 -15.19
CA VAL A 75 -12.62 -3.89 -14.43
C VAL A 75 -11.61 -3.76 -13.30
N ASN A 76 -12.01 -4.16 -12.10
CA ASN A 76 -11.07 -4.40 -11.00
C ASN A 76 -10.37 -5.76 -11.24
N ALA A 77 -9.14 -5.72 -11.74
CA ALA A 77 -8.32 -6.89 -11.99
C ALA A 77 -7.78 -7.51 -10.68
N PRO A 78 -7.27 -8.76 -10.71
CA PRO A 78 -6.68 -9.39 -9.53
C PRO A 78 -5.57 -8.55 -8.89
N ASN A 79 -5.58 -8.45 -7.56
CA ASN A 79 -4.59 -7.69 -6.80
C ASN A 79 -3.20 -8.38 -6.86
N PRO A 80 -2.16 -7.75 -7.43
CA PRO A 80 -0.82 -8.32 -7.48
C PRO A 80 -0.05 -8.19 -6.16
N ILE A 81 -0.52 -7.36 -5.21
CA ILE A 81 0.11 -7.10 -3.91
C ILE A 81 -0.67 -7.84 -2.83
N ASN A 82 -0.59 -9.18 -2.86
CA ASN A 82 -1.24 -10.03 -1.87
C ASN A 82 -0.27 -11.09 -1.34
N PHE A 83 0.72 -10.64 -0.55
CA PHE A 83 1.63 -11.54 0.16
C PHE A 83 1.37 -11.46 1.66
N SER A 84 1.56 -12.58 2.35
CA SER A 84 1.34 -12.67 3.80
C SER A 84 2.63 -13.08 4.49
N ILE A 85 2.98 -12.33 5.54
CA ILE A 85 4.12 -12.63 6.42
C ILE A 85 3.56 -13.15 7.73
N PHE A 86 4.16 -14.20 8.27
CA PHE A 86 3.76 -14.80 9.54
C PHE A 86 4.93 -14.83 10.51
N TYR A 87 4.66 -14.58 11.79
CA TYR A 87 5.60 -14.73 12.88
C TYR A 87 4.97 -15.58 13.98
N GLY A 88 5.55 -16.74 14.27
CA GLY A 88 5.00 -17.65 15.29
C GLY A 88 3.58 -18.14 14.98
N GLY A 89 3.20 -18.26 13.70
CA GLY A 89 1.86 -18.63 13.26
C GLY A 89 0.84 -17.47 13.20
N GLU A 90 1.19 -16.30 13.72
CA GLU A 90 0.37 -15.09 13.68
C GLU A 90 0.68 -14.28 12.41
N LYS A 91 -0.34 -13.87 11.64
CA LYS A 91 -0.14 -13.03 10.45
C LYS A 91 0.30 -11.64 10.90
N VAL A 92 1.39 -11.12 10.32
CA VAL A 92 1.87 -9.75 10.56
C VAL A 92 0.94 -8.80 9.81
N SER A 93 -0.08 -8.29 10.51
CA SER A 93 -1.07 -7.37 9.96
C SER A 93 -1.64 -6.45 11.03
N VAL A 94 -2.22 -5.34 10.57
CA VAL A 94 -3.04 -4.44 11.38
C VAL A 94 -4.31 -5.09 11.98
N GLU A 95 -4.68 -6.29 11.51
CA GLU A 95 -5.85 -7.03 12.02
C GLU A 95 -5.51 -7.97 13.17
N ASN A 96 -4.28 -8.51 13.18
CA ASN A 96 -3.91 -9.58 14.10
C ASN A 96 -2.98 -9.09 15.22
N MET A 97 -2.26 -7.97 15.00
CA MET A 97 -1.27 -7.45 15.95
C MET A 97 -1.57 -6.02 16.38
N ASP A 98 -1.11 -5.66 17.58
CA ASP A 98 -1.16 -4.28 18.07
C ASP A 98 -0.23 -3.40 17.22
N VAL A 99 -0.75 -2.29 16.70
CA VAL A 99 0.04 -1.31 15.93
C VAL A 99 0.65 -0.30 16.89
N ILE A 100 1.96 -0.39 17.09
CA ILE A 100 2.72 0.51 17.99
C ILE A 100 3.05 1.83 17.30
N SER A 101 3.42 1.77 16.02
CA SER A 101 3.59 2.95 15.19
C SER A 101 3.31 2.61 13.74
N HIS A 102 2.74 3.55 13.00
CA HIS A 102 2.44 3.36 11.58
C HIS A 102 2.74 4.65 10.83
N ARG A 103 3.42 4.53 9.70
CA ARG A 103 3.61 5.64 8.78
C ARG A 103 3.57 5.16 7.35
N ARG A 104 2.80 5.85 6.52
CA ARG A 104 2.92 5.79 5.07
C ARG A 104 3.27 7.15 4.51
N ILE A 105 4.08 7.16 3.46
CA ILE A 105 4.49 8.39 2.77
C ILE A 105 4.39 8.14 1.28
N LEU A 106 3.56 8.92 0.60
CA LEU A 106 3.61 9.03 -0.85
C LEU A 106 4.57 10.15 -1.22
N ASP A 107 5.65 9.81 -1.90
CA ASP A 107 6.54 10.77 -2.58
C ASP A 107 6.00 11.01 -3.98
N ILE A 108 5.29 12.13 -4.17
CA ILE A 108 4.64 12.44 -5.46
C ILE A 108 5.65 12.85 -6.54
N ARG A 109 6.87 13.22 -6.16
CA ARG A 109 7.93 13.56 -7.11
C ARG A 109 8.51 12.31 -7.76
N LYS A 110 8.60 11.22 -7.00
CA LYS A 110 9.14 9.93 -7.46
C LYS A 110 8.07 8.91 -7.84
N GLY A 111 6.82 9.10 -7.42
CA GLY A 111 5.75 8.13 -7.60
C GLY A 111 5.96 6.87 -6.74
N ILE A 112 6.53 7.03 -5.54
CA ILE A 112 6.88 5.92 -4.66
C ILE A 112 6.03 6.00 -3.38
N LEU A 113 5.38 4.90 -3.01
CA LEU A 113 4.73 4.75 -1.72
C LEU A 113 5.63 3.96 -0.77
N TYR A 114 5.97 4.60 0.34
CA TYR A 114 6.73 4.01 1.44
C TYR A 114 5.81 3.67 2.60
N ARG A 115 6.12 2.58 3.30
CA ARG A 115 5.47 2.23 4.56
C ARG A 115 6.48 1.77 5.59
N LYS A 116 6.20 2.12 6.85
CA LYS A 116 6.85 1.55 8.02
C LYS A 116 5.81 1.36 9.12
N THR A 117 5.66 0.14 9.60
CA THR A 117 4.78 -0.19 10.72
C THR A 117 5.57 -0.99 11.75
N GLU A 118 5.52 -0.59 13.02
CA GLU A 118 5.96 -1.41 14.14
C GLU A 118 4.72 -2.09 14.74
N PHE A 119 4.74 -3.41 14.76
CA PHE A 119 3.73 -4.25 15.36
C PHE A 119 4.25 -4.84 16.68
N LEU A 120 3.34 -5.12 17.61
CA LEU A 120 3.60 -5.95 18.78
C LEU A 120 2.76 -7.23 18.67
N SER A 121 3.44 -8.36 18.57
CA SER A 121 2.77 -9.66 18.48
C SER A 121 2.18 -10.11 19.81
N SER A 122 1.30 -11.11 19.76
CA SER A 122 0.77 -11.80 20.94
C SER A 122 1.87 -12.31 21.90
N PHE A 123 3.02 -12.72 21.36
CA PHE A 123 4.22 -13.15 22.09
C PHE A 123 5.06 -12.00 22.68
N LYS A 124 4.55 -10.76 22.66
CA LYS A 124 5.23 -9.54 23.13
C LYS A 124 6.56 -9.27 22.40
N LYS A 125 6.64 -9.64 21.12
CA LYS A 125 7.78 -9.34 20.26
C LYS A 125 7.44 -8.19 19.31
N LYS A 126 8.36 -7.23 19.21
CA LYS A 126 8.25 -6.13 18.26
C LYS A 126 8.69 -6.59 16.87
N ILE A 127 7.85 -6.32 15.88
CA ILE A 127 8.11 -6.63 14.48
C ILE A 127 8.09 -5.32 13.69
N LEU A 128 9.21 -5.01 13.04
CA LEU A 128 9.28 -3.87 12.15
C LEU A 128 9.03 -4.31 10.71
N PHE A 129 7.90 -3.91 10.17
CA PHE A 129 7.57 -4.06 8.75
C PHE A 129 7.93 -2.78 8.00
N SER A 130 8.57 -2.91 6.83
CA SER A 130 8.85 -1.78 5.94
C SER A 130 8.70 -2.21 4.49
N SER A 131 8.00 -1.42 3.69
CA SER A 131 7.80 -1.66 2.27
C SER A 131 7.98 -0.38 1.45
N LEU A 132 8.28 -0.57 0.18
CA LEU A 132 8.40 0.46 -0.84
C LEU A 132 7.83 -0.14 -2.13
N ARG A 133 6.94 0.59 -2.80
CA ARG A 133 6.45 0.20 -4.12
C ARG A 133 6.24 1.41 -5.02
N PHE A 134 6.34 1.17 -6.32
CA PHE A 134 6.12 2.16 -7.38
C PHE A 134 5.65 1.43 -8.64
N LEU A 135 4.98 2.13 -9.54
CA LEU A 135 4.71 1.61 -10.88
C LEU A 135 5.72 2.22 -11.84
N SER A 136 6.38 1.39 -12.64
CA SER A 136 7.43 1.88 -13.53
C SER A 136 6.83 2.75 -14.63
N MET A 137 7.31 4.00 -14.73
CA MET A 137 6.98 4.89 -15.85
C MET A 137 7.68 4.48 -17.15
N LYS A 138 8.80 3.75 -17.07
CA LYS A 138 9.57 3.32 -18.24
C LYS A 138 9.06 1.99 -18.81
N ASN A 139 8.63 1.08 -17.95
CA ASN A 139 8.10 -0.22 -18.31
C ASN A 139 6.65 -0.34 -17.79
N PRO A 140 5.63 0.02 -18.58
CA PRO A 140 4.27 0.23 -18.08
C PRO A 140 3.61 -0.98 -17.41
N HIS A 141 4.08 -2.20 -17.71
CA HIS A 141 3.58 -3.45 -17.14
C HIS A 141 4.32 -3.91 -15.87
N LEU A 142 5.30 -3.12 -15.39
CA LEU A 142 6.11 -3.47 -14.23
C LEU A 142 5.64 -2.72 -12.97
N LEU A 143 5.31 -3.50 -11.96
CA LEU A 143 5.18 -3.12 -10.56
C LEU A 143 6.47 -3.41 -9.79
#